data_AF-A0A3B8MXG8-F1
#
_entry.id   AF-A0A3B8MXG8-F1
#
_cell.length_a   1.000
_cell.length_b   1.000
_cell.length_c   1.000
_cell.angle_alpha   90.00
_cell.angle_beta   90.00
_cell.angle_gamma   90.00
#
_symmetry.space_group_name_H-M   'P 1'
#
loop_
_entity.id
_entity.type
_entity.pdbx_description
1 polymer ?
#
loop_
_entity_poly.entity_id
_entity_poly.type
_entity_poly.pdbx_seq_one_letter_code
_entity_poly.pdbx_strand_id
1 'polypeptide(L)'
;YNLIDSLKVIMMGNVSNIPEFKSFFSGGGMVSIFPMIGVVTFATALSGILEGTGIIKAVFKKAQKIKNPKIAYLVTMLLSTLMAVITCNQALSVILPSRIMLEVFRNLNVKSDMMVRAIADSGMILAGIIPWNLAAMFLSAVLGVKVIDYLPYAYLNLLFPILSILIVFIESNKQYSNVLMEEF
;
A
#
# COMPACT_ATOMS: atom_id res chain seq x y z
N TYR A 1 -36.05 -6.77 19.00
CA TYR A 1 -34.99 -5.78 19.23
C TYR A 1 -35.60 -4.40 19.15
N ASN A 2 -35.43 -3.57 20.18
CA ASN A 2 -35.84 -2.17 20.09
C ASN A 2 -34.94 -1.44 19.09
N LEU A 3 -35.48 -0.42 18.41
CA LEU A 3 -34.71 0.42 17.48
C LEU A 3 -33.45 0.99 18.13
N ILE A 4 -33.56 1.36 19.42
CA ILE A 4 -32.46 1.89 20.23
C ILE A 4 -31.36 0.85 20.43
N ASP A 5 -31.72 -0.41 20.64
CA ASP A 5 -30.74 -1.50 20.81
C ASP A 5 -30.02 -1.79 19.49
N SER A 6 -30.74 -1.76 18.36
CA SER A 6 -30.14 -1.89 17.04
C SER A 6 -29.15 -0.75 16.75
N LEU A 7 -29.52 0.50 17.08
CA LEU A 7 -28.62 1.66 16.95
C LEU A 7 -27.39 1.55 17.85
N LYS A 8 -27.57 1.05 19.08
CA LYS A 8 -26.46 0.84 20.03
C LYS A 8 -25.48 -0.22 19.55
N VAL A 9 -25.98 -1.31 18.96
CA VAL A 9 -25.15 -2.36 18.36
C VAL A 9 -24.38 -1.85 17.14
N ILE A 10 -24.99 -1.00 16.31
CA ILE A 10 -24.29 -0.36 15.17
C ILE A 10 -23.15 0.53 15.67
N MET A 11 -23.40 1.33 16.72
CA MET A 11 -22.43 2.29 17.24
C MET A 11 -21.30 1.62 18.03
N MET A 12 -21.63 0.84 19.06
CA MET A 12 -20.67 0.27 20.02
C MET A 12 -20.17 -1.12 19.62
N GLY A 13 -20.82 -1.77 18.65
CA GLY A 13 -20.55 -3.14 18.28
C GLY A 13 -21.30 -4.14 19.16
N ASN A 14 -21.33 -5.39 18.73
CA ASN A 14 -21.98 -6.47 19.48
C ASN A 14 -20.97 -7.16 20.41
N VAL A 15 -21.44 -7.70 21.53
CA VAL A 15 -20.67 -8.65 22.36
C VAL A 15 -21.54 -9.87 22.53
N SER A 16 -21.13 -10.99 21.93
CA SER A 16 -21.90 -12.23 22.03
C SER A 16 -21.75 -12.85 23.41
N ASN A 17 -22.89 -13.21 24.02
CA ASN A 17 -22.95 -13.88 25.33
C ASN A 17 -22.61 -15.38 25.27
N ILE A 18 -22.50 -15.94 24.06
CA ILE A 18 -22.14 -17.35 23.85
C ILE A 18 -20.59 -17.44 23.77
N PRO A 19 -19.91 -18.17 24.67
CA PRO A 19 -18.46 -18.19 24.77
C PRO A 19 -17.76 -18.61 23.46
N GLU A 20 -18.32 -19.59 22.75
CA GLU A 20 -17.77 -20.14 21.51
C GLU A 20 -17.82 -19.14 20.33
N PHE A 21 -18.82 -18.25 20.35
CA PHE A 21 -19.02 -17.24 19.30
C PHE A 21 -18.49 -15.86 19.68
N LYS A 22 -18.00 -15.69 20.92
CA LYS A 22 -17.54 -14.40 21.41
C LYS A 22 -16.35 -13.87 20.62
N SER A 23 -15.47 -14.72 20.09
CA SER A 23 -14.34 -14.30 19.24
C SER A 23 -14.75 -13.90 17.82
N PHE A 24 -15.85 -14.45 17.29
CA PHE A 24 -16.28 -14.23 15.90
C PHE A 24 -17.37 -13.16 15.76
N PHE A 25 -18.27 -13.07 16.74
CA PHE A 25 -19.44 -12.19 16.73
C PHE A 25 -19.31 -10.98 17.65
N SER A 26 -18.18 -10.84 18.37
CA SER A 26 -17.89 -9.59 19.08
C SER A 26 -17.05 -8.67 18.20
N GLY A 27 -17.52 -7.46 17.93
CA GLY A 27 -16.88 -6.51 17.02
C GLY A 27 -16.97 -5.07 17.56
N GLY A 28 -16.18 -4.15 16.99
CA GLY A 28 -15.98 -2.81 17.54
C GLY A 28 -16.93 -1.70 17.07
N GLY A 29 -17.95 -2.01 16.28
CA GLY A 29 -18.94 -1.03 15.77
C GLY A 29 -18.33 0.18 15.06
N MET A 30 -19.11 1.25 14.89
CA MET A 30 -18.61 2.52 14.33
C MET A 30 -17.53 3.17 15.21
N VAL A 31 -17.57 2.95 16.53
CA VAL A 31 -16.56 3.48 17.47
C VAL A 31 -15.14 3.05 17.08
N SER A 32 -14.96 1.81 16.61
CA SER A 32 -13.66 1.29 16.18
C SER A 32 -13.07 1.95 14.92
N ILE A 33 -13.88 2.70 14.16
CA ILE A 33 -13.47 3.36 12.91
C ILE A 33 -13.01 4.80 13.16
N PHE A 34 -13.38 5.44 14.27
CA PHE A 34 -12.99 6.83 14.56
C PHE A 34 -11.48 7.12 14.46
N PRO A 35 -10.58 6.26 14.97
CA PRO A 35 -9.14 6.46 14.81
C PRO A 35 -8.73 6.51 13.33
N MET A 36 -9.36 5.71 12.47
CA MET A 36 -9.09 5.69 11.02
C MET A 36 -9.54 7.00 10.36
N ILE A 37 -10.68 7.57 10.77
CA ILE A 37 -11.13 8.88 10.27
C ILE A 37 -10.09 9.96 10.59
N GLY A 38 -9.56 9.97 11.81
CA GLY A 38 -8.48 10.89 12.20
C GLY A 38 -7.26 10.74 11.29
N VAL A 39 -6.78 9.51 11.09
CA VAL A 39 -5.64 9.22 10.22
C VAL A 39 -5.90 9.66 8.78
N VAL A 40 -7.09 9.41 8.22
CA VAL A 40 -7.45 9.84 6.86
C VAL A 40 -7.46 11.37 6.73
N THR A 41 -7.95 12.10 7.72
CA THR A 41 -7.93 13.58 7.72
C THR A 41 -6.50 14.12 7.73
N PHE A 42 -5.62 13.57 8.58
CA PHE A 42 -4.20 13.99 8.58
C PHE A 42 -3.47 13.56 7.30
N ALA A 43 -3.76 12.36 6.78
CA ALA A 43 -3.21 11.82 5.54
C ALA A 43 -3.53 12.70 4.33
N THR A 44 -4.79 13.14 4.21
CA THR A 44 -5.24 13.99 3.11
C THR A 44 -4.64 15.40 3.21
N ALA A 45 -4.54 15.97 4.42
CA ALA A 45 -3.81 17.23 4.63
C ALA A 45 -2.34 17.13 4.23
N LEU A 46 -1.66 16.05 4.65
CA LEU A 46 -0.25 15.79 4.29
C LEU A 46 -0.07 15.58 2.79
N SER A 47 -1.01 14.87 2.14
CA SER A 47 -1.06 14.69 0.68
C SER A 47 -1.04 16.03 -0.05
N GLY A 48 -1.90 16.97 0.36
CA GLY A 48 -1.97 18.30 -0.23
C GLY A 48 -0.69 19.12 -0.04
N ILE A 49 -0.05 19.02 1.13
CA ILE A 49 1.23 19.69 1.40
C ILE A 49 2.34 19.12 0.50
N LEU A 50 2.41 17.80 0.33
CA LEU A 50 3.37 17.14 -0.55
C LEU A 50 3.22 17.57 -2.02
N GLU A 51 1.99 17.74 -2.48
CA GLU A 51 1.72 18.27 -3.83
C GLU A 51 2.10 19.75 -3.95
N GLY A 52 1.78 20.58 -2.93
CA GLY A 52 2.04 22.01 -2.92
C GLY A 52 3.52 22.42 -2.74
N THR A 53 4.32 21.62 -2.05
CA THR A 53 5.75 21.91 -1.76
C THR A 53 6.67 21.75 -2.97
N GLY A 54 6.21 21.16 -4.06
CA GLY A 54 7.02 20.95 -5.26
C GLY A 54 8.10 19.87 -5.13
N ILE A 55 8.09 19.08 -4.04
CA ILE A 55 8.99 17.93 -3.84
C ILE A 55 8.89 16.96 -5.03
N ILE A 56 7.67 16.79 -5.56
CA ILE A 56 7.38 15.97 -6.75
C ILE A 56 8.26 16.39 -7.93
N LYS A 57 8.38 17.70 -8.21
CA LYS A 57 9.19 18.23 -9.31
C LYS A 57 10.69 17.98 -9.10
N ALA A 58 11.15 18.07 -7.86
CA ALA A 58 12.54 17.80 -7.51
C ALA A 58 12.91 16.32 -7.67
N VAL A 59 12.03 15.42 -7.22
CA VAL A 59 12.18 13.97 -7.39
C VAL A 59 12.14 13.60 -8.87
N PHE A 60 11.21 14.18 -9.63
CA PHE A 60 11.10 13.99 -11.08
C PHE A 60 12.39 14.29 -11.82
N LYS A 61 13.00 15.47 -11.55
CA LYS A 61 14.26 15.88 -12.19
C LYS A 61 15.42 14.93 -11.85
N LYS A 62 15.42 14.34 -10.65
CA LYS A 62 16.42 13.32 -10.28
C LYS A 62 16.14 11.97 -10.96
N ALA A 63 14.87 11.56 -11.04
CA ALA A 63 14.45 10.30 -11.65
C ALA A 63 14.79 10.23 -13.15
N GLN A 64 14.69 11.36 -13.88
CA GLN A 64 15.09 11.43 -15.29
C GLN A 64 16.58 11.13 -15.55
N LYS A 65 17.44 11.17 -14.52
CA LYS A 65 18.87 10.81 -14.67
C LYS A 65 19.10 9.30 -14.72
N ILE A 66 18.09 8.49 -14.42
CA ILE A 66 18.20 7.04 -14.39
C ILE A 66 18.26 6.52 -15.83
N LYS A 67 19.34 5.80 -16.14
CA LYS A 67 19.59 5.22 -17.47
C LYS A 67 19.45 3.70 -17.53
N ASN A 68 19.21 3.05 -16.39
CA ASN A 68 19.16 1.59 -16.29
C ASN A 68 17.74 1.12 -15.91
N PRO A 69 17.10 0.25 -16.71
CA PRO A 69 15.78 -0.33 -16.42
C PRO A 69 15.65 -0.96 -15.02
N LYS A 70 16.65 -1.71 -14.57
CA LYS A 70 16.64 -2.37 -13.25
C LYS A 70 16.65 -1.36 -12.11
N ILE A 71 17.44 -0.29 -12.28
CA ILE A 71 17.50 0.81 -11.31
C ILE A 71 16.17 1.58 -11.32
N ALA A 72 15.58 1.80 -12.50
CA ALA A 72 14.27 2.43 -12.60
C ALA A 72 13.20 1.61 -11.85
N TYR A 73 13.19 0.28 -12.00
CA TYR A 73 12.31 -0.61 -11.25
C TYR A 73 12.47 -0.47 -9.73
N LEU A 74 13.71 -0.57 -9.24
CA LEU A 74 14.00 -0.42 -7.81
C LEU A 74 13.61 0.96 -7.25
N VAL A 75 13.86 2.02 -8.01
CA VAL A 75 13.49 3.38 -7.61
C VAL A 75 11.96 3.53 -7.57
N THR A 76 11.22 2.91 -8.50
CA THR A 76 9.75 2.86 -8.43
C THR A 76 9.27 2.15 -7.17
N MET A 77 9.85 0.98 -6.85
CA MET A 77 9.52 0.22 -5.64
C MET A 77 9.74 1.04 -4.37
N LEU A 78 10.91 1.69 -4.28
CA LEU A 78 11.29 2.53 -3.16
C LEU A 78 10.36 3.73 -3.03
N LEU A 79 10.09 4.42 -4.14
CA LEU A 79 9.23 5.61 -4.15
C LEU A 79 7.80 5.26 -3.75
N SER A 80 7.26 4.14 -4.23
CA SER A 80 5.94 3.66 -3.83
C SER A 80 5.91 3.35 -2.33
N THR A 81 6.87 2.58 -1.83
CA THR A 81 6.96 2.24 -0.39
C THR A 81 7.08 3.48 0.49
N LEU A 82 7.94 4.43 0.12
CA LEU A 82 8.11 5.68 0.86
C LEU A 82 6.81 6.48 0.92
N MET A 83 6.04 6.53 -0.17
CA MET A 83 4.75 7.21 -0.19
C MET A 83 3.69 6.47 0.64
N ALA A 84 3.69 5.13 0.65
CA ALA A 84 2.84 4.35 1.55
C ALA A 84 3.12 4.64 3.03
N VAL A 85 4.41 4.83 3.37
CA VAL A 85 4.88 5.15 4.72
C VAL A 85 4.52 6.59 5.12
N ILE A 86 4.72 7.55 4.23
CA ILE A 86 4.54 8.98 4.54
C ILE A 86 3.06 9.37 4.52
N THR A 87 2.33 8.99 3.47
CA THR A 87 0.98 9.51 3.23
C THR A 87 -0.08 8.81 4.08
N CYS A 88 0.21 7.66 4.70
CA CYS A 88 -0.75 6.84 5.45
C CYS A 88 -1.97 6.36 4.62
N ASN A 89 -2.00 6.69 3.32
CA ASN A 89 -3.06 6.40 2.35
C ASN A 89 -2.42 5.79 1.09
N GLN A 90 -3.04 4.72 0.59
CA GLN A 90 -2.58 3.97 -0.57
C GLN A 90 -2.68 4.75 -1.89
N ALA A 91 -3.56 5.75 -2.00
CA ALA A 91 -3.77 6.48 -3.25
C ALA A 91 -2.48 7.17 -3.78
N LEU A 92 -1.77 7.93 -2.93
CA LEU A 92 -0.52 8.58 -3.35
C LEU A 92 0.63 7.59 -3.54
N SER A 93 0.61 6.45 -2.82
CA SER A 93 1.57 5.36 -3.02
C SER A 93 1.55 4.78 -4.43
N VAL A 94 0.44 4.96 -5.17
CA VAL A 94 0.29 4.48 -6.54
C VAL A 94 0.42 5.62 -7.54
N ILE A 95 -0.32 6.71 -7.33
CA ILE A 95 -0.42 7.83 -8.29
C ILE A 95 0.93 8.53 -8.46
N LEU A 96 1.63 8.80 -7.36
CA LEU A 96 2.83 9.63 -7.42
C LEU A 96 4.02 8.94 -8.10
N PRO A 97 4.39 7.69 -7.73
CA PRO A 97 5.44 6.96 -8.45
C PRO A 97 5.09 6.75 -9.92
N SER A 98 3.82 6.45 -10.23
CA SER A 98 3.36 6.31 -11.62
C SER A 98 3.62 7.58 -12.42
N ARG A 99 3.21 8.74 -11.91
CA ARG A 99 3.43 10.03 -12.59
C ARG A 99 4.92 10.36 -12.75
N ILE A 100 5.73 10.04 -11.75
CA ILE A 100 7.16 10.36 -11.78
C ILE A 100 7.94 9.45 -12.74
N MET A 101 7.65 8.16 -12.73
CA MET A 101 8.45 7.15 -13.42
C MET A 101 7.95 6.88 -14.84
N LEU A 102 6.74 7.29 -15.22
CA LEU A 102 6.19 7.04 -16.55
C LEU A 102 7.11 7.55 -17.68
N GLU A 103 7.62 8.78 -17.55
CA GLU A 103 8.53 9.33 -18.56
C GLU A 103 9.90 8.65 -18.54
N VAL A 104 10.38 8.24 -17.35
CA VAL A 104 11.63 7.49 -17.21
C VAL A 104 11.54 6.15 -17.94
N PHE A 105 10.48 5.38 -17.71
CA PHE A 105 10.27 4.09 -18.40
C PHE A 105 10.09 4.27 -19.91
N ARG A 106 9.40 5.34 -20.35
CA ARG A 106 9.28 5.68 -21.77
C ARG A 106 10.63 6.00 -22.41
N ASN A 107 11.48 6.78 -21.74
CA ASN A 107 12.81 7.14 -22.23
C ASN A 107 13.79 5.96 -22.25
N LEU A 108 13.56 4.96 -21.39
CA LEU A 108 14.32 3.71 -21.35
C LEU A 108 13.80 2.67 -22.35
N ASN A 109 12.74 2.97 -23.10
CA ASN A 109 12.05 2.05 -24.00
C ASN A 109 11.60 0.74 -23.31
N VAL A 110 11.15 0.85 -22.05
CA VAL A 110 10.63 -0.25 -21.23
C VAL A 110 9.11 -0.12 -21.13
N LYS A 111 8.40 -1.25 -21.17
CA LYS A 111 6.93 -1.26 -21.02
C LYS A 111 6.51 -0.70 -19.66
N SER A 112 5.43 0.10 -19.65
CA SER A 112 4.82 0.65 -18.43
C SER A 112 4.34 -0.43 -17.46
N ASP A 113 4.07 -1.64 -17.95
CA ASP A 113 3.62 -2.77 -17.13
C ASP A 113 4.65 -3.14 -16.05
N MET A 114 5.94 -2.97 -16.34
CA MET A 114 6.99 -3.19 -15.34
C MET A 114 6.92 -2.15 -14.21
N MET A 115 6.59 -0.90 -14.53
CA MET A 115 6.40 0.14 -13.53
C MET A 115 5.16 -0.17 -12.68
N VAL A 116 4.05 -0.59 -13.30
CA VAL A 116 2.83 -0.96 -12.58
C VAL A 116 3.09 -2.16 -11.67
N ARG A 117 3.80 -3.18 -12.17
CA ARG A 117 4.23 -4.35 -11.40
C ARG A 117 5.10 -3.94 -10.21
N ALA A 118 6.07 -3.04 -10.40
CA ALA A 118 6.86 -2.48 -9.30
C ALA A 118 5.99 -1.80 -8.23
N ILE A 119 4.98 -1.03 -8.62
CA ILE A 119 4.10 -0.37 -7.66
C ILE A 119 3.24 -1.37 -6.90
N ALA A 120 2.71 -2.38 -7.59
CA ALA A 120 1.91 -3.44 -7.01
C ALA A 120 2.73 -4.26 -6.00
N ASP A 121 3.94 -4.66 -6.37
CA ASP A 121 4.80 -5.53 -5.56
C ASP A 121 5.46 -4.81 -4.37
N SER A 122 5.36 -3.48 -4.28
CA SER A 122 5.96 -2.67 -3.21
C SER A 122 4.92 -1.97 -2.34
N GLY A 123 4.69 -0.67 -2.54
CA GLY A 123 3.93 0.17 -1.62
C GLY A 123 2.48 -0.26 -1.48
N MET A 124 1.90 -0.89 -2.50
CA MET A 124 0.55 -1.43 -2.45
C MET A 124 0.43 -2.61 -1.47
N ILE A 125 1.35 -3.56 -1.55
CA ILE A 125 1.38 -4.73 -0.67
C ILE A 125 1.88 -4.33 0.73
N LEU A 126 2.99 -3.60 0.81
CA LEU A 126 3.58 -3.16 2.08
C LEU A 126 2.67 -2.23 2.90
N ALA A 127 1.69 -1.56 2.29
CA ALA A 127 0.68 -0.77 3.01
C ALA A 127 -0.07 -1.60 4.07
N GLY A 128 -0.25 -2.90 3.86
CA GLY A 128 -0.94 -3.79 4.79
C GLY A 128 -0.18 -4.09 6.08
N ILE A 129 1.09 -3.69 6.18
CA ILE A 129 1.93 -3.94 7.37
C ILE A 129 2.44 -2.65 8.05
N ILE A 130 2.14 -1.48 7.49
CA ILE A 130 2.54 -0.19 8.05
C ILE A 130 1.53 0.22 9.13
N PRO A 131 1.89 0.31 10.42
CA PRO A 131 0.92 0.43 11.52
C PRO A 131 -0.05 1.61 11.44
N TRP A 132 0.39 2.71 10.86
CA TRP A 132 -0.37 3.94 10.68
C TRP A 132 -1.03 4.06 9.30
N ASN A 133 -0.95 3.03 8.46
CA ASN A 133 -1.62 3.01 7.16
C ASN A 133 -3.04 2.47 7.31
N LEU A 134 -3.99 3.07 6.58
CA LEU A 134 -5.39 2.69 6.62
C LEU A 134 -5.62 1.20 6.35
N ALA A 135 -4.86 0.60 5.42
CA ALA A 135 -4.97 -0.82 5.09
C ALA A 135 -4.64 -1.73 6.30
N ALA A 136 -3.55 -1.42 7.01
CA ALA A 136 -3.12 -2.15 8.19
C ALA A 136 -4.05 -1.92 9.40
N MET A 137 -4.54 -0.69 9.58
CA MET A 137 -5.47 -0.34 10.65
C MET A 137 -6.81 -1.05 10.49
N PHE A 138 -7.33 -1.11 9.27
CA PHE A 138 -8.55 -1.85 8.96
C PHE A 138 -8.39 -3.33 9.31
N LEU A 139 -7.29 -3.95 8.87
CA LEU A 139 -7.02 -5.36 9.17
C LEU A 139 -6.86 -5.60 10.68
N SER A 140 -6.17 -4.70 11.39
CA SER A 140 -6.03 -4.75 12.85
C SER A 140 -7.37 -4.67 13.58
N ALA A 141 -8.28 -3.80 13.11
CA ALA A 141 -9.61 -3.67 13.69
C ALA A 141 -10.50 -4.90 13.45
N VAL A 142 -10.40 -5.51 12.27
CA VAL A 142 -11.15 -6.73 11.91
C VAL A 142 -10.64 -7.94 12.69
N LEU A 143 -9.31 -8.11 12.78
CA LEU A 143 -8.71 -9.25 13.47
C LEU A 143 -8.66 -9.09 15.00
N GLY A 144 -8.87 -7.86 15.51
CA GLY A 144 -8.79 -7.57 16.94
C GLY A 144 -7.37 -7.66 17.53
N VAL A 145 -6.34 -7.73 16.69
CA VAL A 145 -4.92 -7.81 17.09
C VAL A 145 -4.15 -6.60 16.56
N LYS A 146 -3.06 -6.21 17.24
CA LYS A 146 -2.26 -5.06 16.78
C LYS A 146 -1.48 -5.43 15.52
N VAL A 147 -1.13 -4.43 14.73
CA VAL A 147 -0.34 -4.61 13.50
C VAL A 147 0.98 -5.33 13.77
N ILE A 148 1.67 -4.97 14.84
CA ILE A 148 2.94 -5.61 15.22
C ILE A 148 2.79 -7.10 15.54
N ASP A 149 1.62 -7.53 16.02
CA ASP A 149 1.37 -8.92 16.42
C ASP A 149 1.14 -9.81 15.19
N TYR A 150 0.46 -9.29 14.15
CA TYR A 150 0.25 -10.04 12.91
C TYR A 150 1.38 -9.87 11.89
N LEU A 151 2.23 -8.84 12.03
CA LEU A 151 3.36 -8.53 11.15
C LEU A 151 4.21 -9.77 10.77
N PRO A 152 4.68 -10.62 11.71
CA PRO A 152 5.51 -11.78 11.36
C PRO A 152 4.75 -12.86 10.56
N TYR A 153 3.42 -12.88 10.64
CA TYR A 153 2.57 -13.81 9.89
C TYR A 153 2.17 -13.27 8.51
N ALA A 154 2.49 -12.01 8.20
CA ALA A 154 2.20 -11.35 6.94
C ALA A 154 3.20 -11.75 5.83
N TYR A 155 3.41 -13.06 5.65
CA TYR A 155 4.43 -13.62 4.74
C TYR A 155 4.31 -13.08 3.33
N LEU A 156 3.11 -12.98 2.78
CA LEU A 156 2.91 -12.43 1.44
C LEU A 156 3.40 -10.98 1.35
N ASN A 157 3.13 -10.16 2.37
CA ASN A 157 3.54 -8.77 2.36
C ASN A 157 5.06 -8.58 2.42
N LEU A 158 5.76 -9.50 3.09
CA LEU A 158 7.22 -9.47 3.23
C LEU A 158 7.93 -10.13 2.06
N LEU A 159 7.38 -11.23 1.53
CA LEU A 159 8.01 -12.03 0.48
C LEU A 159 7.82 -11.43 -0.91
N PHE A 160 6.67 -10.83 -1.23
CA PHE A 160 6.42 -10.28 -2.57
C PHE A 160 7.48 -9.27 -3.04
N PRO A 161 7.84 -8.25 -2.24
CA PRO A 161 8.89 -7.32 -2.64
C PRO A 161 10.25 -8.00 -2.87
N ILE A 162 10.59 -9.01 -2.07
CA ILE A 162 11.84 -9.74 -2.17
C ILE A 162 11.87 -10.57 -3.45
N LEU A 163 10.80 -11.34 -3.71
CA LEU A 163 10.66 -12.16 -4.92
C LEU A 163 10.68 -11.30 -6.17
N SER A 164 9.98 -10.18 -6.14
CA SER A 164 9.91 -9.24 -7.25
C SER A 164 11.29 -8.67 -7.61
N ILE A 165 12.09 -8.28 -6.60
CA ILE A 165 13.48 -7.86 -6.80
C ILE A 165 14.31 -9.01 -7.38
N LEU A 166 14.21 -10.23 -6.83
CA LEU A 166 14.97 -11.38 -7.33
C LEU A 166 14.67 -11.66 -8.81
N ILE A 167 13.39 -11.66 -9.20
CA ILE A 167 12.96 -11.89 -10.60
C ILE A 167 13.57 -10.84 -11.53
N VAL A 168 13.47 -9.55 -11.17
CA VAL A 168 14.04 -8.46 -11.99
C VAL A 168 15.56 -8.55 -12.11
N PHE A 169 16.26 -9.06 -11.10
CA PHE A 169 17.71 -9.23 -11.19
C PHE A 169 18.12 -10.46 -12.01
N ILE A 170 17.37 -11.56 -11.92
CA ILE A 170 17.60 -12.80 -12.66
C ILE A 170 17.29 -12.62 -14.15
N GLU A 171 16.25 -11.85 -14.50
CA GLU A 171 15.96 -11.54 -15.89
C GLU A 171 17.13 -10.76 -16.54
N SER A 172 17.71 -11.35 -17.59
CA SER A 172 18.75 -10.71 -18.40
C SER A 172 18.13 -9.68 -19.36
N ASN A 173 18.89 -8.65 -19.74
CA ASN A 173 18.47 -7.53 -20.60
C ASN A 173 17.73 -7.90 -21.90
N LYS A 174 17.83 -9.14 -22.39
CA LYS A 174 17.12 -9.62 -23.60
C LYS A 174 15.67 -10.05 -23.35
N GLN A 175 15.28 -10.34 -22.11
CA GLN A 175 14.01 -10.98 -21.77
C GLN A 175 12.87 -9.99 -21.42
N TYR A 176 13.17 -8.71 -21.16
CA TYR A 176 12.15 -7.68 -20.89
C TYR A 176 11.20 -7.41 -22.08
N SER A 177 11.60 -7.83 -23.28
CA SER A 177 10.78 -7.80 -24.49
C SER A 177 9.85 -9.02 -24.62
N ASN A 178 10.24 -10.18 -24.09
CA ASN A 178 9.64 -11.47 -24.44
C ASN A 178 8.81 -12.13 -23.33
N VAL A 179 9.00 -11.81 -22.03
CA VAL A 179 8.23 -12.45 -20.94
C VAL A 179 6.74 -12.11 -20.97
N LEU A 180 6.33 -11.02 -21.63
CA LEU A 180 4.91 -10.62 -21.69
C LEU A 180 4.10 -11.31 -22.82
N MET A 181 4.65 -12.33 -23.49
CA MET A 181 3.91 -13.10 -24.50
C MET A 181 3.37 -14.43 -23.96
N GLU A 182 3.73 -14.85 -22.73
CA GLU A 182 3.35 -16.17 -22.18
C GLU A 182 2.38 -16.11 -20.97
N GLU A 183 2.05 -14.94 -20.44
CA GLU A 183 1.07 -14.80 -19.33
C GLU A 183 -0.32 -14.29 -19.78
N PHE A 184 -0.76 -14.65 -21.00
CA PHE A 184 -2.17 -14.63 -21.42
C PHE A 184 -2.61 -16.02 -21.86
#